data_AF-A0AAV3UPQ4-F1
#
_entry.id   AF-A0AAV3UPQ4-F1
#
_cell.length_a   1.000
_cell.length_b   1.000
_cell.length_c   1.000
_cell.angle_alpha   90.00
_cell.angle_beta   90.00
_cell.angle_gamma   90.00
#
_symmetry.space_group_name_H-M   'P 1'
#
loop_
_entity.id
_entity.type
_entity.pdbx_description
1 polymer ?
#
loop_
_entity_poly.entity_id
_entity_poly.type
_entity_poly.pdbx_seq_one_letter_code
_entity_poly.pdbx_strand_id
1 'polypeptide(L)' 'METITDTKTYEYTDEVIVKVMGVDEQGDFAIVSYQFTFVNDENTTVRPRGEIDPEHQSHVKTALADAGYTLKPL' A
#
# COMPACT_ATOMS: atom_id res chain seq x y z
N MET A 1 -6.87 13.00 3.31
CA MET A 1 -7.73 11.97 3.92
C MET A 1 -7.59 12.13 5.41
N GLU A 2 -8.67 12.08 6.18
CA GLU A 2 -8.59 12.27 7.64
C GLU A 2 -8.64 10.93 8.39
N THR A 3 -9.53 10.04 8.00
CA THR A 3 -9.67 8.72 8.63
C THR A 3 -9.56 7.61 7.60
N ILE A 4 -8.59 6.71 7.79
CA ILE A 4 -8.46 5.49 6.99
C ILE A 4 -9.50 4.48 7.50
N THR A 5 -10.32 3.98 6.59
CA THR A 5 -11.40 3.03 6.90
C THR A 5 -11.09 1.61 6.44
N ASP A 6 -10.28 1.45 5.39
CA ASP A 6 -9.95 0.13 4.85
C ASP A 6 -8.63 0.16 4.05
N THR A 7 -8.00 -1.00 3.89
CA THR A 7 -6.80 -1.15 3.05
C THR A 7 -6.88 -2.46 2.28
N LYS A 8 -6.61 -2.42 0.97
CA LYS A 8 -6.65 -3.60 0.10
C LYS A 8 -5.39 -3.77 -0.72
N THR A 9 -4.89 -4.98 -0.77
CA THR A 9 -3.72 -5.37 -1.56
C THR A 9 -4.17 -6.13 -2.81
N TYR A 10 -3.58 -5.79 -3.96
CA TYR A 10 -3.82 -6.41 -5.25
C TYR A 10 -2.50 -6.87 -5.84
N GLU A 11 -2.37 -8.16 -6.13
CA GLU A 11 -1.20 -8.73 -6.78
C GLU A 11 -1.40 -8.77 -8.31
N TYR A 12 -0.39 -8.31 -9.04
CA TYR A 12 -0.24 -8.44 -10.48
C TYR A 12 1.07 -9.16 -10.79
N THR A 13 1.27 -9.55 -12.04
CA THR A 13 2.45 -10.35 -12.46
C THR A 13 3.79 -9.69 -12.12
N ASP A 14 3.88 -8.37 -12.20
CA ASP A 14 5.12 -7.60 -12.04
C ASP A 14 5.04 -6.53 -10.93
N GLU A 15 3.88 -6.37 -10.29
CA GLU A 15 3.66 -5.35 -9.27
C GLU A 15 2.63 -5.75 -8.22
N VAL A 16 2.70 -5.07 -7.09
CA VAL A 16 1.69 -5.10 -6.04
C VAL A 16 1.12 -3.69 -5.90
N ILE A 17 -0.19 -3.58 -5.77
CA ILE A 17 -0.87 -2.30 -5.52
C ILE A 17 -1.57 -2.37 -4.16
N VAL A 18 -1.28 -1.41 -3.29
CA VAL A 18 -1.99 -1.21 -2.03
C VAL A 18 -2.90 0.01 -2.16
N LYS A 19 -4.20 -0.18 -1.98
CA LYS A 19 -5.19 0.90 -1.92
C LYS A 19 -5.52 1.21 -0.47
N VAL A 20 -5.31 2.46 -0.08
CA VAL A 20 -5.75 3.02 1.19
C VAL A 20 -7.04 3.77 0.94
N MET A 21 -8.11 3.38 1.63
CA MET A 21 -9.43 3.98 1.52
C MET A 21 -9.77 4.69 2.81
N GLY A 22 -10.43 5.83 2.70
CA GLY A 22 -10.85 6.58 3.86
C GLY A 22 -11.84 7.67 3.52
N VAL A 23 -12.16 8.46 4.54
CA VAL A 23 -13.05 9.60 4.44
C VAL A 23 -12.33 10.88 4.89
N ASP A 24 -12.75 12.02 4.36
CA ASP A 24 -12.32 13.33 4.85
C ASP A 24 -13.32 13.92 5.88
N GLU A 25 -13.04 15.13 6.38
CA GLU A 25 -13.89 15.85 7.34
C GLU A 25 -15.33 16.08 6.85
N GLN A 26 -15.53 16.10 5.54
CA GLN A 26 -16.84 16.31 4.91
C GLN A 26 -17.59 15.00 4.69
N GLY A 27 -16.95 13.86 4.99
CA GLY A 27 -17.48 12.53 4.75
C GLY A 27 -17.29 12.04 3.31
N ASP A 28 -16.48 12.75 2.50
CA ASP A 28 -16.19 12.35 1.14
C ASP A 28 -15.19 11.19 1.14
N PHE A 29 -15.48 10.17 0.32
CA PHE A 29 -14.63 9.00 0.19
C PHE A 29 -13.43 9.32 -0.70
N ALA A 30 -12.23 9.06 -0.17
CA ALA A 30 -10.97 9.17 -0.89
C ALA A 30 -10.27 7.81 -0.99
N ILE A 31 -9.58 7.58 -2.10
CA ILE A 31 -8.77 6.38 -2.33
C ILE A 31 -7.40 6.82 -2.81
N VAL A 32 -6.35 6.36 -2.11
CA VAL A 32 -4.96 6.54 -2.50
C VAL A 32 -4.37 5.19 -2.86
N SER A 33 -3.61 5.13 -3.96
CA SER A 33 -2.99 3.88 -4.44
C SER A 33 -1.47 3.98 -4.43
N TYR A 34 -0.82 3.03 -3.78
CA TYR A 34 0.63 2.87 -3.76
C TYR A 34 1.03 1.67 -4.60
N GLN A 35 1.98 1.87 -5.51
CA GLN A 35 2.51 0.81 -6.38
C GLN A 35 3.86 0.32 -5.86
N PHE A 36 4.08 -0.98 -5.97
CA PHE A 36 5.30 -1.64 -5.55
C PHE A 36 5.79 -2.61 -6.63
N THR A 37 7.10 -2.70 -6.83
CA THR A 37 7.74 -3.68 -7.70
C THR A 37 8.36 -4.80 -6.87
N PHE A 38 8.31 -6.03 -7.37
CA PHE A 38 9.11 -7.12 -6.80
C PHE A 38 10.60 -6.84 -6.95
N VAL A 39 11.37 -7.16 -5.91
CA VAL A 39 12.85 -7.02 -5.93
C VAL A 39 13.58 -8.36 -5.88
N ASN A 40 12.87 -9.47 -5.73
CA ASN A 40 13.42 -10.82 -5.74
C ASN A 40 12.62 -11.74 -6.66
N ASP A 41 13.26 -12.82 -7.12
CA ASP A 41 12.63 -13.83 -7.99
C ASP A 41 11.51 -14.61 -7.29
N GLU A 42 11.50 -14.61 -5.96
CA GLU A 42 10.46 -15.24 -5.14
C GLU A 42 9.18 -14.40 -5.03
N ASN A 43 9.17 -13.15 -5.54
CA ASN A 43 8.05 -12.21 -5.46
C ASN A 43 7.53 -11.97 -4.02
N THR A 44 8.37 -12.17 -3.01
CA THR A 44 8.01 -11.97 -1.60
C THR A 44 8.50 -10.63 -1.04
N THR A 45 9.43 -9.97 -1.73
CA THR A 45 9.93 -8.66 -1.32
C THR A 45 9.54 -7.62 -2.33
N VAL A 46 8.98 -6.52 -1.85
CA VAL A 46 8.50 -5.42 -2.68
C VAL A 46 9.18 -4.10 -2.31
N ARG A 47 9.34 -3.22 -3.30
CA ARG A 47 9.87 -1.86 -3.12
C ARG A 47 8.87 -0.86 -3.70
N PRO A 48 8.56 0.24 -3.01
CA PRO A 48 7.62 1.21 -3.52
C PRO A 48 8.19 1.92 -4.76
N ARG A 49 7.32 2.24 -5.72
CA ARG A 49 7.68 3.01 -6.92
C ARG A 49 7.78 4.53 -6.65
N GLY A 50 7.21 4.98 -5.53
CA GLY A 50 7.21 6.39 -5.13
C GLY A 50 7.11 6.54 -3.62
N GLU A 51 7.15 7.77 -3.14
CA GLU A 51 7.04 8.05 -1.70
C GLU A 51 5.67 7.61 -1.16
N ILE A 52 5.69 7.05 0.05
CA ILE A 52 4.48 6.69 0.78
C ILE A 52 4.25 7.77 1.82
N ASP A 53 3.07 8.39 1.79
CA ASP A 53 2.70 9.42 2.74
C ASP A 53 2.89 8.90 4.18
N PRO A 54 3.57 9.67 5.06
CA PRO A 54 3.89 9.22 6.42
C PRO A 54 2.67 8.71 7.20
N GLU A 55 1.52 9.34 6.99
CA GLU A 55 0.24 8.99 7.63
C GLU A 55 -0.28 7.61 7.16
N HIS A 56 0.06 7.20 5.95
CA HIS A 56 -0.40 5.93 5.36
C HIS A 56 0.61 4.79 5.55
N GLN A 57 1.86 5.09 5.93
CA GLN A 57 2.93 4.09 6.02
C GLN A 57 2.60 2.89 6.91
N SER A 58 1.96 3.12 8.06
CA SER A 58 1.61 2.03 8.97
C SER A 58 0.60 1.08 8.32
N HIS A 59 -0.47 1.62 7.73
CA HIS A 59 -1.51 0.85 7.05
C HIS A 59 -0.97 0.08 5.85
N VAL A 60 -0.13 0.74 5.04
CA VAL A 60 0.50 0.11 3.88
C VAL A 60 1.43 -1.03 4.31
N LYS A 61 2.25 -0.83 5.35
CA LYS A 61 3.13 -1.89 5.88
C LYS A 61 2.34 -3.08 6.39
N THR A 62 1.26 -2.85 7.15
CA THR A 62 0.38 -3.91 7.64
C THR A 62 -0.27 -4.67 6.49
N ALA A 63 -0.84 -3.96 5.51
CA ALA A 63 -1.50 -4.60 4.36
C ALA A 63 -0.54 -5.42 3.48
N LEU A 64 0.72 -5.01 3.35
CA LEU A 64 1.75 -5.80 2.68
C LEU A 64 2.13 -7.04 3.49
N ALA A 65 2.32 -6.89 4.80
CA ALA A 65 2.67 -8.00 5.68
C ALA A 65 1.56 -9.06 5.74
N ASP A 66 0.29 -8.63 5.83
CA ASP A 66 -0.89 -9.51 5.81
C ASP A 66 -1.02 -10.25 4.47
N ALA A 67 -0.57 -9.63 3.38
CA ALA A 67 -0.48 -10.26 2.06
C ALA A 67 0.78 -11.12 1.86
N GLY A 68 1.67 -11.20 2.86
CA GLY A 68 2.88 -12.02 2.83
C GLY A 68 4.13 -11.34 2.23
N TYR A 69 4.09 -10.03 2.00
CA TYR A 69 5.23 -9.30 1.43
C TYR A 69 6.08 -8.61 2.48
N THR A 70 7.38 -8.56 2.21
CA THR A 70 8.35 -7.74 2.94
C THR A 70 8.58 -6.43 2.22
N LEU A 71 8.31 -5.31 2.88
CA LEU A 71 8.59 -3.98 2.33
C LEU A 71 10.07 -3.62 2.48
N LYS A 72 10.73 -3.30 1.36
CA LYS A 72 12.08 -2.74 1.31
C LYS A 72 12.00 -1.21 1.07
N PRO A 73 12.77 -0.39 1.78
CA PRO A 73 12.83 1.05 1.51
C PRO A 73 13.33 1.34 0.08
N LEU A 74 12.97 2.52 -0.42
CA LEU A 74 13.48 3.09 -1.67
C LEU A 74 15.00 3.23 -1.66
#